data_AF-A0AA40FTJ4-F1
#
_entry.id   AF-A0AA40FTJ4-F1
#
_cell.length_a   1.000
_cell.length_b   1.000
_cell.length_c   1.000
_cell.angle_alpha   90.00
_cell.angle_beta   90.00
_cell.angle_gamma   90.00
#
_symmetry.space_group_name_H-M   'P 1'
#
loop_
_entity.id
_entity.type
_entity.pdbx_description
1 polymer ?
#
loop_
_entity_poly.entity_id
_entity_poly.type
_entity_poly.pdbx_seq_one_letter_code
_entity_poly.pdbx_strand_id
1 'polypeptide(L)' 'THWPVFVCVLMATTVLSCRLSEFQCGNGRCVALNKVCNVVDDCGDGSDEPRQCSRE' A
#
# COMPACT_ATOMS: atom_id res chain seq x y z
N THR A 1 -4.67 -31.04 22.02
CA THR A 1 -4.89 -29.59 21.74
C THR A 1 -3.76 -29.06 20.88
N HIS A 2 -3.54 -29.70 19.72
CA HIS A 2 -2.45 -29.35 18.80
C HIS A 2 -3.06 -28.55 17.65
N TRP A 3 -3.37 -27.28 17.95
CA TRP A 3 -3.76 -26.30 16.95
C TRP A 3 -2.58 -26.21 15.98
N PRO A 4 -2.73 -26.61 14.72
CA PRO A 4 -1.58 -26.73 13.86
C PRO A 4 -0.98 -25.34 13.71
N VAL A 5 0.34 -25.31 13.63
CA VAL A 5 1.15 -24.23 13.05
C VAL A 5 0.56 -23.60 11.76
N PHE A 6 -0.46 -24.21 11.16
CA PHE A 6 -1.33 -23.65 10.12
C PHE A 6 -1.98 -22.31 10.48
N VAL A 7 -2.46 -22.08 11.71
CA VAL A 7 -3.22 -20.83 11.99
C VAL A 7 -2.32 -19.64 12.31
N CYS A 8 -1.05 -19.87 12.65
CA CYS A 8 -0.07 -18.79 12.76
C CYS A 8 0.53 -18.40 11.40
N VAL A 9 0.59 -19.32 10.42
CA VAL A 9 1.05 -19.03 9.04
C VAL A 9 -0.09 -18.56 8.14
N LEU A 10 -1.33 -19.05 8.34
CA LEU A 10 -2.52 -18.56 7.60
C LEU A 10 -2.92 -17.13 7.99
N MET A 11 -2.47 -16.65 9.15
CA MET A 11 -2.62 -15.25 9.56
C MET A 11 -1.29 -14.48 9.47
N ALA A 12 -0.31 -15.01 8.73
CA ALA A 12 0.97 -14.35 8.41
C ALA A 12 1.14 -14.08 6.90
N THR A 13 0.04 -14.02 6.16
CA THR A 13 -0.07 -13.29 4.89
C THR A 13 -1.36 -12.47 4.93
N THR A 14 -1.58 -11.74 6.03
CA THR A 14 -1.51 -10.27 6.05
C THR A 14 -2.20 -9.67 4.83
N VAL A 15 -3.36 -9.04 5.07
CA VAL A 15 -3.99 -7.96 4.31
C VAL A 15 -3.46 -7.80 2.88
N LEU A 16 -4.36 -7.81 1.89
CA LEU A 16 -4.16 -7.22 0.57
C LEU A 16 -3.97 -5.68 0.67
N SER A 17 -3.10 -5.27 1.59
CA SER A 17 -2.41 -4.00 1.62
C SER A 17 -1.14 -4.26 0.81
N CYS A 18 -0.74 -3.28 0.03
CA CYS A 18 0.27 -3.42 -1.00
C CYS A 18 1.59 -4.05 -0.52
N ARG A 19 2.49 -4.45 -1.43
CA ARG A 19 3.82 -4.95 -1.04
C ARG A 19 4.49 -3.95 -0.10
N LEU A 20 5.46 -4.42 0.70
CA LEU A 20 6.22 -3.56 1.62
C LEU A 20 6.81 -2.29 0.98
N SER A 21 7.05 -2.31 -0.34
CA SER A 21 7.59 -1.18 -1.12
C SER A 21 6.54 -0.41 -1.94
N GLU A 22 5.26 -0.57 -1.61
CA GLU A 22 4.14 0.04 -2.32
C GLU A 22 3.25 0.84 -1.37
N PHE A 23 2.70 1.94 -1.87
CA PHE A 23 1.71 2.77 -1.22
C PHE A 23 0.31 2.37 -1.67
N GLN A 24 -0.60 2.28 -0.70
CA GLN A 24 -2.00 2.01 -0.95
C GLN A 24 -2.77 3.31 -1.16
N CYS A 25 -3.24 3.49 -2.40
CA CYS A 25 -4.13 4.55 -2.82
C CYS A 25 -5.44 4.60 -2.02
N GLY A 26 -6.07 5.77 -1.99
CA GLY A 26 -7.42 5.94 -1.44
C GLY A 26 -8.48 5.08 -2.15
N ASN A 27 -8.29 4.81 -3.46
CA ASN A 27 -9.14 3.89 -4.22
C ASN A 27 -8.79 2.40 -4.04
N GLY A 28 -7.79 2.07 -3.20
CA GLY A 28 -7.35 0.69 -2.94
C GLY A 28 -6.35 0.14 -3.96
N ARG A 29 -5.92 0.96 -4.93
CA ARG A 29 -4.83 0.63 -5.86
C ARG A 29 -3.47 0.65 -5.15
N CYS A 30 -2.51 -0.10 -5.67
CA CYS A 30 -1.14 -0.11 -5.19
C CYS A 30 -0.23 0.58 -6.21
N VAL A 31 0.54 1.55 -5.73
CA VAL A 31 1.58 2.23 -6.50
C VAL A 31 2.91 2.08 -5.78
N ALA A 32 4.02 2.11 -6.49
CA ALA A 32 5.32 1.99 -5.83
C ALA A 32 5.59 3.22 -4.95
N LEU A 33 6.29 3.06 -3.81
CA LEU A 33 6.59 4.18 -2.91
C LEU A 33 7.36 5.32 -3.59
N ASN A 34 8.15 5.02 -4.63
CA ASN A 34 8.87 6.02 -5.43
C ASN A 34 7.97 6.78 -6.43
N LYS A 35 6.72 6.36 -6.58
CA LYS A 35 5.69 7.02 -7.38
C LYS A 35 4.77 7.90 -6.55
N VAL A 36 4.80 7.74 -5.24
CA VAL A 36 4.16 8.72 -4.36
C VAL A 36 4.91 10.03 -4.49
N CYS A 37 4.18 11.12 -4.65
CA CYS A 37 4.78 12.45 -4.69
C CYS A 37 5.77 12.70 -5.83
N ASN A 38 5.47 12.24 -7.03
CA ASN A 38 6.35 12.34 -8.20
C ASN A 38 5.86 13.29 -9.30
N VAL A 39 4.83 14.10 -9.05
CA VAL A 39 4.16 14.99 -10.03
C VAL A 39 3.37 14.22 -11.12
N VAL A 40 3.09 12.95 -10.88
CA VAL A 40 2.31 12.07 -11.75
C VAL A 40 1.21 11.39 -10.95
N ASP A 41 -0.02 11.48 -11.44
CA ASP A 41 -1.15 10.74 -10.88
C ASP A 41 -1.02 9.25 -11.23
N ASP A 42 -0.16 8.55 -10.50
CA ASP A 42 0.05 7.12 -10.61
C ASP A 42 -1.08 6.35 -9.95
N CYS A 43 -1.91 7.01 -9.14
CA CYS A 43 -3.03 6.45 -8.40
C CYS A 43 -4.38 6.53 -9.16
N GLY A 44 -4.55 7.50 -10.06
CA GLY A 44 -5.76 7.72 -10.88
C GLY A 44 -6.86 8.49 -10.15
N ASP A 45 -6.71 8.63 -8.83
CA ASP A 45 -7.55 9.42 -7.94
C ASP A 45 -6.77 10.55 -7.24
N GLY A 46 -5.47 10.69 -7.54
CA GLY A 46 -4.56 11.67 -6.96
C GLY A 46 -4.21 11.48 -5.49
N SER A 47 -4.57 10.35 -4.85
CA SER A 47 -4.22 10.12 -3.43
C SER A 47 -2.71 9.97 -3.17
N ASP A 48 -1.94 9.59 -4.18
CA ASP A 48 -0.47 9.56 -4.16
C ASP A 48 0.17 10.94 -4.33
N GLU A 49 -0.62 11.95 -4.74
CA GLU A 49 -0.20 13.32 -4.99
C GLU A 49 -1.00 14.36 -4.18
N PRO A 50 -1.09 14.23 -2.83
CA PRO A 50 -1.88 15.15 -2.04
C PRO A 50 -1.28 16.56 -2.08
N ARG A 51 -2.07 17.63 -1.92
CA ARG A 51 -1.55 19.03 -1.98
C ARG A 51 -0.39 19.33 -1.03
N GLN A 52 -0.28 18.58 0.07
CA GLN A 52 0.81 18.70 1.05
C GLN A 52 2.13 18.04 0.61
N CYS A 53 2.11 17.38 -0.54
CA CYS A 53 3.26 16.79 -1.23
C CYS A 53 4.19 17.83 -1.85
N SER A 54 3.71 19.07 -2.02
CA SER A 54 4.48 20.19 -2.57
C SER A 54 5.28 20.96 -1.51
N ARG A 55 5.90 20.28 -0.54
CA ARG A 55 6.90 20.92 0.32
C ARG A 55 8.27 20.73 -0.34
N GLU A 56 8.91 21.71 -0.96
CA GLU A 56 8.75 23.17 -1.06
C GLU A 56 9.24 23.62 -2.45
#